data_AF-A0A9E5G9W9-F1
#
_entry.id   AF-A0A9E5G9W9-F1
#
_cell.length_a   1.000
_cell.length_b   1.000
_cell.length_c   1.000
_cell.angle_alpha   90.00
_cell.angle_beta   90.00
_cell.angle_gamma   90.00
#
_symmetry.space_group_name_H-M   'P 1'
#
loop_
_entity.id
_entity.type
_entity.pdbx_description
1 polymer ?
#
loop_
_entity_poly.entity_id
_entity_poly.type
_entity_poly.pdbx_seq_one_letter_code
_entity_poly.pdbx_strand_id
1 'polypeptide(L)'
;EDLLNAGIDSLKIEGRMKSSYYVAVVTRAYRKAIDAVATGSDTWLKYRDDLMNISHREYSTGFFYGHGPIDPVMGESIDKSTESGYLREYLFCGFIKSEVKDQTYSMDLRNQIKVGQTLEYIGSDVLKIEDSSFCLLDEHFIEITQADHGKVQYLKTDKPIKDGYIIRRETMVK
;
A
#
# COMPACT_ATOMS: atom_id res chain seq x y z
N GLU A 1 11.46 4.43 -19.77
CA GLU A 1 11.54 4.65 -21.24
C GLU A 1 12.40 3.60 -21.91
N ASP A 2 13.59 3.29 -21.38
CA ASP A 2 14.53 2.29 -21.92
C ASP A 2 13.89 0.94 -22.29
N LEU A 3 13.07 0.37 -21.41
CA LEU A 3 12.37 -0.90 -21.70
C LEU A 3 11.39 -0.80 -22.88
N LEU A 4 10.70 0.33 -23.02
CA LEU A 4 9.79 0.56 -24.15
C LEU A 4 10.58 0.72 -25.45
N ASN A 5 11.67 1.49 -25.41
CA ASN A 5 12.55 1.72 -26.57
C ASN A 5 13.25 0.42 -27.02
N ALA A 6 13.48 -0.52 -26.10
CA ALA A 6 13.99 -1.86 -26.41
C ALA A 6 12.95 -2.80 -27.06
N GLY A 7 11.70 -2.35 -27.24
CA GLY A 7 10.63 -3.13 -27.84
C GLY A 7 9.99 -4.15 -26.90
N ILE A 8 10.04 -3.92 -25.58
CA ILE A 8 9.38 -4.79 -24.61
C ILE A 8 7.89 -4.47 -24.50
N ASP A 9 7.05 -5.44 -24.87
CA ASP A 9 5.58 -5.30 -24.82
C ASP A 9 4.94 -5.75 -23.51
N SER A 10 5.67 -6.50 -22.67
CA SER A 10 5.12 -7.05 -21.43
C SER A 10 6.14 -7.12 -20.30
N LEU A 11 5.65 -6.86 -19.09
CA LEU A 11 6.42 -6.97 -17.85
C LEU A 11 5.73 -8.00 -16.94
N LYS A 12 6.54 -8.78 -16.23
CA LYS A 12 6.06 -9.73 -15.22
C LYS A 12 6.45 -9.24 -13.84
N ILE A 13 5.47 -9.16 -12.93
CA ILE A 13 5.70 -8.97 -11.50
C ILE A 13 5.64 -10.35 -10.85
N GLU A 14 6.72 -10.80 -10.20
CA GLU A 14 6.79 -12.09 -9.53
C GLU A 14 6.97 -11.93 -8.02
N GLY A 15 6.23 -12.73 -7.24
CA GLY A 15 6.39 -12.80 -5.80
C GLY A 15 5.80 -14.09 -5.24
N ARG A 16 6.59 -14.83 -4.46
CA ARG A 16 6.13 -16.07 -3.79
C ARG A 16 5.58 -15.74 -2.41
N MET A 17 4.41 -16.28 -2.09
CA MET A 17 3.74 -16.12 -0.79
C MET A 17 3.57 -14.66 -0.34
N LYS A 18 3.31 -13.75 -1.29
CA LYS A 18 3.09 -12.33 -0.99
C LYS A 18 1.66 -12.09 -0.50
N SER A 19 1.50 -11.13 0.43
CA SER A 19 0.19 -10.72 0.91
C SER A 19 -0.57 -9.93 -0.16
N SER A 20 -1.90 -9.89 -0.04
CA SER A 20 -2.75 -9.06 -0.88
C SER A 20 -2.38 -7.57 -0.82
N TYR A 21 -1.99 -7.06 0.36
CA TYR A 21 -1.48 -5.70 0.51
C TYR A 21 -0.21 -5.44 -0.31
N TYR A 22 0.76 -6.35 -0.28
CA TYR A 22 1.97 -6.25 -1.10
C TYR A 22 1.61 -6.24 -2.59
N VAL A 23 0.78 -7.19 -3.03
CA VAL A 23 0.36 -7.29 -4.43
C VAL A 23 -0.35 -6.01 -4.90
N ALA A 24 -1.23 -5.45 -4.08
CA ALA A 24 -1.95 -4.21 -4.41
C ALA A 24 -1.01 -3.01 -4.60
N VAL A 25 -0.08 -2.80 -3.66
CA VAL A 25 0.85 -1.66 -3.69
C VAL A 25 1.85 -1.79 -4.84
N VAL A 26 2.41 -2.98 -5.07
CA VAL A 26 3.34 -3.20 -6.19
C VAL A 26 2.62 -3.06 -7.53
N THR A 27 1.46 -3.68 -7.69
CA THR A 27 0.73 -3.65 -8.97
C THR A 27 0.31 -2.23 -9.33
N ARG A 28 -0.20 -1.43 -8.38
CA ARG A 28 -0.59 -0.05 -8.65
C ARG A 28 0.63 0.82 -9.02
N ALA A 29 1.77 0.64 -8.37
CA ALA A 29 2.98 1.40 -8.69
C ALA A 29 3.44 1.15 -10.13
N TYR A 30 3.54 -0.12 -10.54
CA TYR A 30 3.92 -0.47 -11.91
C TYR A 30 2.88 -0.03 -12.94
N ARG A 31 1.58 -0.16 -12.63
CA ARG A 31 0.51 0.36 -13.50
C ARG A 31 0.68 1.86 -13.72
N LYS A 32 0.87 2.64 -12.66
CA LYS A 32 1.08 4.09 -12.75
C LYS A 32 2.34 4.46 -13.51
N ALA A 33 3.43 3.71 -13.34
CA ALA A 33 4.65 3.91 -14.11
C ALA A 33 4.44 3.66 -15.61
N ILE A 34 3.74 2.58 -15.98
CA ILE A 34 3.41 2.28 -17.38
C ILE A 34 2.53 3.39 -17.98
N ASP A 35 1.48 3.79 -17.28
CA ASP A 35 0.58 4.85 -17.75
C ASP A 35 1.30 6.21 -17.87
N ALA A 36 2.28 6.47 -16.99
CA ALA A 36 3.10 7.67 -17.03
C ALA A 36 4.01 7.75 -18.27
N VAL A 37 4.50 6.61 -18.80
CA VAL A 37 5.31 6.61 -20.04
C VAL A 37 4.50 7.15 -21.23
N ALA A 38 3.20 6.86 -21.29
CA ALA A 38 2.35 7.38 -22.37
C ALA A 38 1.96 8.86 -22.19
N THR A 39 1.96 9.36 -20.96
CA THR A 39 1.43 10.70 -20.61
C THR A 39 2.51 11.72 -20.25
N GLY A 40 3.74 11.28 -19.97
CA GLY A 40 4.82 12.11 -19.44
C GLY A 40 4.57 12.62 -18.01
N SER A 41 3.59 12.06 -17.28
CA SER A 41 3.18 12.59 -15.98
C SER A 41 4.01 12.00 -14.83
N ASP A 42 4.68 12.85 -14.05
CA ASP A 42 5.45 12.46 -12.86
C ASP A 42 4.62 12.00 -11.64
N THR A 43 3.29 12.03 -11.72
CA THR A 43 2.42 11.61 -10.61
C THR A 43 2.65 10.16 -10.15
N TRP A 44 3.20 9.31 -11.01
CA TRP A 44 3.57 7.93 -10.68
C TRP A 44 4.69 7.84 -9.63
N LEU A 45 5.56 8.84 -9.50
CA LEU A 45 6.68 8.83 -8.55
C LEU A 45 6.20 8.65 -7.12
N LYS A 46 5.05 9.24 -6.76
CA LYS A 46 4.44 9.05 -5.43
C LYS A 46 4.02 7.61 -5.16
N TYR A 47 3.58 6.89 -6.20
CA TYR A 47 3.24 5.47 -6.09
C TYR A 47 4.48 4.59 -6.04
N ARG A 48 5.58 5.00 -6.70
CA ARG A 48 6.89 4.38 -6.55
C ARG A 48 7.39 4.53 -5.11
N ASP A 49 7.30 5.72 -4.54
CA ASP A 49 7.79 5.97 -3.17
C ASP A 49 7.00 5.13 -2.14
N ASP A 50 5.72 4.86 -2.39
CA ASP A 50 4.90 3.97 -1.53
C ASP A 50 5.37 2.50 -1.54
N LEU A 51 6.23 2.09 -2.49
CA LEU A 51 6.88 0.78 -2.45
C LEU A 51 7.85 0.62 -1.28
N MET A 52 8.31 1.73 -0.68
CA MET A 52 9.16 1.74 0.51
C MET A 52 8.35 1.43 1.79
N ASN A 53 7.03 1.63 1.74
CA ASN A 53 6.13 1.50 2.89
C ASN A 53 5.66 0.05 3.14
N ILE A 54 5.92 -0.86 2.19
CA ILE A 54 5.60 -2.28 2.29
C ILE A 54 6.83 -3.09 2.63
N SER A 55 6.63 -4.33 3.10
CA SER A 55 7.74 -5.25 3.36
C SER A 55 8.49 -5.56 2.07
N HIS A 56 9.70 -5.01 1.95
CA HIS A 56 10.58 -5.15 0.80
C HIS A 56 12.03 -5.41 1.23
N ARG A 57 12.83 -5.88 0.27
CA ARG A 57 14.30 -5.77 0.32
C ARG A 57 14.68 -4.54 -0.49
N GLU A 58 15.89 -4.04 -0.28
CA GLU A 58 16.46 -2.96 -1.08
C GLU A 58 16.21 -3.19 -2.57
N TYR A 59 15.69 -2.15 -3.24
CA TYR A 59 15.44 -2.17 -4.67
C TYR A 59 16.76 -1.93 -5.41
N SER A 60 16.91 -2.56 -6.57
CA SER A 60 18.11 -2.43 -7.41
C SER A 60 17.71 -2.54 -8.88
N THR A 61 18.51 -1.95 -9.76
CA THR A 61 18.38 -2.11 -11.22
C THR A 61 18.72 -3.52 -11.70
N GLY A 62 19.27 -4.37 -10.82
CA GLY A 62 19.80 -5.66 -11.21
C GLY A 62 20.86 -5.50 -12.30
N PHE A 63 21.03 -6.53 -13.14
CA PHE A 63 22.09 -6.57 -14.16
C PHE A 63 21.80 -5.72 -15.42
N PHE A 64 20.71 -4.93 -15.42
CA PHE A 64 20.21 -4.28 -16.62
C PHE A 64 21.16 -3.21 -17.19
N TYR A 65 21.90 -2.50 -16.34
CA TYR A 65 22.87 -1.46 -16.73
C TYR A 65 24.34 -1.85 -16.47
N GLY A 66 24.62 -3.13 -16.20
CA GLY A 66 25.96 -3.60 -15.84
C GLY A 66 26.39 -3.20 -14.43
N HIS A 67 27.71 -3.16 -14.18
CA HIS A 67 28.28 -2.75 -12.89
C HIS A 67 28.47 -1.21 -12.84
N GLY A 68 27.38 -0.46 -12.73
CA GLY A 68 27.33 1.00 -12.46
C GLY A 68 26.28 1.77 -13.28
N PRO A 69 25.90 3.02 -12.95
CA PRO A 69 26.03 3.74 -11.69
C PRO A 69 24.87 3.43 -10.73
N ILE A 70 25.15 3.68 -9.45
CA ILE A 70 24.25 3.60 -8.30
C ILE A 70 23.06 4.54 -8.52
N ASP A 71 21.83 4.06 -8.30
CA ASP A 71 20.69 4.97 -8.09
C ASP A 71 21.03 5.82 -6.85
N PRO A 72 21.21 7.15 -6.98
CA PRO A 72 21.62 8.00 -5.87
C PRO A 72 20.62 8.02 -4.70
N VAL A 73 19.42 7.45 -4.88
CA VAL A 73 18.36 7.34 -3.89
C VAL A 73 18.25 5.92 -3.29
N MET A 74 18.69 4.85 -3.98
CA MET A 74 18.32 3.47 -3.62
C MET A 74 19.45 2.49 -3.24
N GLY A 75 20.72 2.89 -3.26
CA GLY A 75 21.80 2.08 -2.67
C GLY A 75 22.53 1.11 -3.62
N GLU A 76 23.45 0.33 -3.04
CA GLU A 76 24.67 -0.22 -3.64
C GLU A 76 24.51 -1.37 -4.67
N SER A 77 25.65 -1.82 -5.25
CA SER A 77 25.74 -2.86 -6.27
C SER A 77 25.04 -4.17 -5.87
N ILE A 78 24.64 -4.94 -6.88
CA ILE A 78 24.01 -6.27 -6.78
C ILE A 78 24.88 -7.27 -5.95
N ASP A 79 26.15 -6.92 -5.72
CA ASP A 79 27.15 -7.78 -5.12
C ASP A 79 27.06 -7.83 -3.58
N LYS A 80 26.28 -6.93 -2.96
CA LYS A 80 26.04 -6.95 -1.51
C LYS A 80 24.72 -7.65 -1.18
N SER A 81 24.79 -8.63 -0.27
CA SER A 81 23.59 -9.19 0.34
C SER A 81 22.91 -8.13 1.20
N THR A 82 21.59 -7.99 1.09
CA THR A 82 20.81 -7.06 1.92
C THR A 82 21.12 -7.29 3.40
N GLU A 83 21.75 -6.30 4.06
CA GLU A 83 22.14 -6.40 5.47
C GLU A 83 20.94 -6.19 6.42
N SER A 84 19.91 -5.48 5.94
CA SER A 84 18.72 -5.13 6.71
C SER A 84 17.59 -6.17 6.55
N GLY A 85 16.92 -6.48 7.67
CA GLY A 85 15.64 -7.20 7.64
C GLY A 85 14.57 -6.41 6.88
N TYR A 86 13.39 -7.00 6.66
CA TYR A 86 12.30 -6.32 5.96
C TYR A 86 11.95 -4.98 6.65
N LEU A 87 12.15 -3.87 5.92
CA LEU A 87 11.70 -2.54 6.34
C LEU A 87 10.18 -2.45 6.13
N ARG A 88 9.46 -1.92 7.13
CA ARG A 88 8.02 -1.67 7.05
C ARG A 88 7.61 -0.53 7.97
N GLU A 89 7.20 0.57 7.36
CA GLU A 89 6.69 1.75 8.07
C GLU A 89 5.17 1.70 8.29
N TYR A 90 4.46 0.78 7.62
CA TYR A 90 3.00 0.68 7.72
C TYR A 90 2.50 -0.72 8.10
N LEU A 91 1.59 -0.76 9.06
CA LEU A 91 0.82 -1.94 9.42
C LEU A 91 -0.45 -2.01 8.55
N PHE A 92 -0.57 -3.09 7.78
CA PHE A 92 -1.80 -3.45 7.11
C PHE A 92 -2.88 -3.83 8.13
N CYS A 93 -4.02 -3.13 8.13
CA CYS A 93 -5.11 -3.35 9.07
C CYS A 93 -6.24 -4.19 8.49
N GLY A 94 -6.53 -4.10 7.19
CA GLY A 94 -7.63 -4.84 6.59
C GLY A 94 -8.15 -4.23 5.29
N PHE A 95 -9.37 -4.61 4.93
CA PHE A 95 -10.08 -4.07 3.76
C PHE A 95 -11.39 -3.42 4.17
N ILE A 96 -11.71 -2.28 3.55
CA ILE A 96 -13.07 -1.76 3.49
C ILE A 96 -13.92 -2.71 2.63
N LYS A 97 -15.14 -2.99 3.10
CA LYS A 97 -16.16 -3.77 2.40
C LYS A 97 -17.35 -2.87 2.04
N SER A 98 -18.49 -3.46 1.71
CA SER A 98 -19.69 -2.71 1.33
C SER A 98 -20.15 -1.76 2.43
N GLU A 99 -20.67 -0.61 2.00
CA GLU A 99 -21.44 0.29 2.85
C GLU A 99 -22.73 -0.41 3.29
N VAL A 100 -23.04 -0.32 4.57
CA VAL A 100 -24.21 -0.96 5.18
C VAL A 100 -25.32 0.06 5.43
N LYS A 101 -24.96 1.29 5.84
CA LYS A 101 -25.85 2.46 5.97
C LYS A 101 -25.04 3.71 6.32
N ASP A 102 -25.54 4.90 6.01
CA ASP A 102 -25.06 6.18 6.58
C ASP A 102 -23.53 6.31 6.69
N GLN A 103 -22.79 6.04 5.60
CA GLN A 103 -21.33 6.08 5.53
C GLN A 103 -20.64 5.12 6.53
N THR A 104 -21.33 4.04 6.87
CA THR A 104 -20.88 2.96 7.76
C THR A 104 -20.56 1.75 6.91
N TYR A 105 -19.31 1.33 6.93
CA TYR A 105 -18.78 0.27 6.09
C TYR A 105 -18.45 -0.95 6.94
N SER A 106 -18.74 -2.12 6.39
CA SER A 106 -18.19 -3.37 6.92
C SER A 106 -16.69 -3.45 6.64
N MET A 107 -15.96 -4.25 7.42
CA MET A 107 -14.51 -4.40 7.28
C MET A 107 -14.09 -5.87 7.33
N ASP A 108 -13.07 -6.24 6.56
CA ASP A 108 -12.28 -7.46 6.77
C ASP A 108 -10.95 -7.06 7.41
N LEU A 109 -10.95 -6.90 8.74
CA LEU A 109 -9.74 -6.59 9.50
C LEU A 109 -8.83 -7.80 9.56
N ARG A 110 -7.50 -7.59 9.53
CA ARG A 110 -6.44 -8.56 9.83
C ARG A 110 -5.57 -8.14 11.01
N ASN A 111 -5.59 -6.85 11.34
CA ASN A 111 -4.97 -6.31 12.55
C ASN A 111 -5.93 -5.35 13.24
N GLN A 112 -5.75 -5.18 14.54
CA GLN A 112 -6.56 -4.30 15.37
C GLN A 112 -6.41 -2.82 14.98
N ILE A 113 -7.51 -2.10 15.04
CA ILE A 113 -7.59 -0.63 14.92
C ILE A 113 -8.30 -0.04 16.14
N LYS A 114 -7.92 1.17 16.54
CA LYS A 114 -8.49 1.87 17.70
C LYS A 114 -8.82 3.31 17.34
N VAL A 115 -9.88 3.84 17.95
CA VAL A 115 -10.17 5.28 17.93
C VAL A 115 -8.98 6.04 18.51
N GLY A 116 -8.66 7.19 17.92
CA GLY A 116 -7.49 8.00 18.26
C GLY A 116 -6.21 7.61 17.50
N GLN A 117 -6.25 6.57 16.66
CA GLN A 117 -5.22 6.33 15.65
C GLN A 117 -5.53 7.12 14.38
N THR A 118 -4.51 7.38 13.55
CA THR A 118 -4.73 7.81 12.16
C THR A 118 -4.68 6.58 11.25
N LEU A 119 -5.75 6.37 10.50
CA LEU A 119 -5.79 5.37 9.44
C LEU A 119 -5.49 6.02 8.09
N GLU A 120 -4.93 5.23 7.19
CA GLU A 120 -4.84 5.56 5.77
C GLU A 120 -5.68 4.57 4.97
N TYR A 121 -6.50 5.11 4.07
CA TYR A 121 -7.21 4.34 3.06
C TYR A 121 -6.51 4.45 1.71
N ILE A 122 -6.15 3.31 1.10
CA ILE A 122 -5.50 3.30 -0.21
C ILE A 122 -6.31 2.52 -1.25
N GLY A 123 -6.23 2.94 -2.51
CA GLY A 123 -6.91 2.29 -3.64
C GLY A 123 -6.01 2.19 -4.88
N SER A 124 -6.55 1.68 -5.98
CA SER A 124 -5.85 1.60 -7.27
C SER A 124 -5.39 2.97 -7.77
N ASP A 125 -6.27 3.97 -7.66
CA ASP A 125 -6.08 5.34 -8.16
C ASP A 125 -6.06 6.37 -7.03
N VAL A 126 -6.07 5.90 -5.79
CA VAL A 126 -6.02 6.72 -4.58
C VAL A 126 -4.74 6.37 -3.85
N LEU A 127 -3.77 7.28 -3.89
CA LEU A 127 -2.48 7.11 -3.21
C LEU A 127 -2.70 6.83 -1.72
N LYS A 128 -3.39 7.76 -1.05
CA LYS A 128 -3.89 7.65 0.32
C LYS A 128 -4.99 8.66 0.62
N ILE A 129 -5.85 8.32 1.57
CA ILE A 129 -6.76 9.23 2.26
C ILE A 129 -6.51 9.02 3.75
N GLU A 130 -6.10 10.07 4.46
CA GLU A 130 -5.88 10.03 5.91
C GLU A 130 -7.19 10.26 6.66
N ASP A 131 -7.35 9.55 7.77
CA ASP A 131 -8.54 9.61 8.60
C ASP A 131 -8.21 9.38 10.09
N SER A 132 -8.33 10.46 10.86
CA SER A 132 -8.25 10.46 12.32
C SER A 132 -9.61 10.70 12.98
N SER A 133 -10.67 10.80 12.18
CA SER A 133 -12.03 11.20 12.58
C SER A 133 -13.05 10.06 12.53
N PHE A 134 -12.62 8.84 12.17
CA PHE A 134 -13.52 7.69 12.08
C PHE A 134 -14.10 7.28 13.45
N CYS A 135 -15.28 6.69 13.40
CA CYS A 135 -15.90 5.99 14.52
C CYS A 135 -15.89 4.48 14.25
N LEU A 136 -15.76 3.68 15.30
CA LEU A 136 -15.91 2.23 15.24
C LEU A 136 -17.22 1.83 15.90
N LEU A 137 -17.92 0.88 15.31
CA LEU A 137 -19.19 0.37 15.80
C LEU A 137 -19.13 -1.16 15.91
N ASP A 138 -19.82 -1.73 16.89
CA ASP A 138 -20.02 -3.17 16.99
C ASP A 138 -21.15 -3.69 16.07
N GLU A 139 -21.47 -4.97 16.16
CA GLU A 139 -22.54 -5.62 15.38
C GLU A 139 -23.94 -5.05 15.63
N HIS A 140 -24.14 -4.34 16.75
CA HIS A 140 -25.38 -3.66 17.12
C HIS A 140 -25.37 -2.16 16.79
N PHE A 141 -24.34 -1.68 16.08
CA PHE A 141 -24.11 -0.29 15.75
C PHE A 141 -23.90 0.62 16.98
N ILE A 142 -23.38 0.06 18.07
CA ILE A 142 -23.00 0.82 19.27
C ILE A 142 -21.53 1.19 19.15
N GLU A 143 -21.18 2.42 19.55
CA GLU A 143 -19.81 2.91 19.49
C GLU A 143 -18.86 2.09 20.38
N ILE A 144 -17.72 1.74 19.80
CA ILE A 144 -16.63 1.03 20.47
C ILE A 144 -15.32 1.77 20.23
N THR A 145 -14.35 1.59 21.11
CA THR A 145 -13.04 2.25 21.01
C THR A 145 -12.02 1.42 20.23
N GLN A 146 -12.33 0.16 19.92
CA GLN A 146 -11.42 -0.79 19.30
C GLN A 146 -12.17 -1.83 18.46
N ALA A 147 -11.64 -2.12 17.27
CA ALA A 147 -12.08 -3.20 16.40
C ALA A 147 -10.97 -4.24 16.19
N ASP A 148 -11.33 -5.52 16.24
CA ASP A 148 -10.44 -6.67 16.24
C ASP A 148 -10.70 -7.59 15.03
N HIS A 149 -9.70 -8.38 14.65
CA HIS A 149 -9.86 -9.41 13.62
C HIS A 149 -10.92 -10.45 14.02
N GLY A 150 -11.75 -10.86 13.07
CA GLY A 150 -12.69 -11.98 13.22
C GLY A 150 -14.02 -11.61 13.90
N LYS A 151 -14.27 -10.32 14.18
CA LYS A 151 -15.55 -9.84 14.72
C LYS A 151 -16.33 -9.06 13.66
N VAL A 152 -17.67 -9.09 13.76
CA VAL A 152 -18.54 -8.23 12.96
C VAL A 152 -18.54 -6.83 13.57
N GLN A 153 -17.85 -5.91 12.91
CA GLN A 153 -17.64 -4.54 13.37
C GLN A 153 -17.61 -3.62 12.15
N TYR A 154 -17.94 -2.36 12.37
CA TYR A 154 -18.07 -1.38 11.30
C TYR A 154 -17.22 -0.15 11.54
N LEU A 155 -16.86 0.52 10.45
CA LEU A 155 -16.18 1.79 10.45
C LEU A 155 -17.10 2.83 9.82
N LYS A 156 -17.31 3.93 10.52
CA LYS A 156 -18.08 5.07 10.05
C LYS A 156 -17.15 6.25 9.81
N THR A 157 -17.21 6.84 8.62
CA THR A 157 -16.34 7.97 8.25
C THR A 157 -16.96 8.82 7.14
N ASP A 158 -16.65 10.11 7.13
CA ASP A 158 -17.02 11.05 6.07
C ASP A 158 -16.09 11.00 4.85
N LYS A 159 -14.98 10.25 4.95
CA LYS A 159 -14.01 10.13 3.86
C LYS A 159 -14.59 9.38 2.66
N PRO A 160 -14.22 9.77 1.43
CA PRO A 160 -14.73 9.16 0.20
C PRO A 160 -14.05 7.81 -0.08
N ILE A 161 -14.34 6.81 0.76
CA ILE A 161 -13.80 5.46 0.66
C ILE A 161 -14.74 4.55 -0.14
N LYS A 162 -14.21 3.43 -0.65
CA LYS A 162 -14.96 2.47 -1.47
C LYS A 162 -14.65 1.03 -1.05
N ASP A 163 -15.54 0.12 -1.42
CA ASP A 163 -15.30 -1.32 -1.30
C ASP A 163 -13.96 -1.71 -1.94
N GLY A 164 -13.23 -2.60 -1.26
CA GLY A 164 -11.91 -3.05 -1.64
C GLY A 164 -10.75 -2.13 -1.23
N TYR A 165 -11.02 -0.97 -0.63
CA TYR A 165 -9.94 -0.09 -0.18
C TYR A 165 -9.09 -0.73 0.94
N ILE A 166 -7.80 -0.47 0.81
CA ILE A 166 -6.70 -0.57 1.75
C ILE A 166 -6.86 0.05 3.13
N ILE A 167 -7.14 -0.63 4.24
CA ILE A 167 -6.91 -0.01 5.57
C ILE A 167 -5.47 -0.30 6.01
N ARG A 168 -4.69 0.75 6.26
CA ARG A 168 -3.36 0.66 6.90
C ARG A 168 -3.16 1.78 7.90
N ARG A 169 -2.11 1.70 8.71
CA ARG A 169 -1.66 2.79 9.60
C ARG A 169 -0.16 2.72 9.77
N GLU A 170 0.48 3.83 10.11
CA GLU A 170 1.91 3.81 10.45
C GLU A 170 2.16 2.90 11.65
N THR A 171 3.24 2.13 11.57
CA THR A 171 3.77 1.43 12.73
C THR A 171 4.44 2.46 13.63
N MET A 172 4.03 2.54 14.89
CA MET A 172 4.81 3.23 15.93
C MET A 172 6.06 2.38 16.21
N VAL A 173 7.00 2.30 15.27
CA VAL A 173 8.34 1.80 15.54
C VAL A 173 9.08 2.99 16.14
N LYS A 174 9.32 2.92 17.45
CA LYS A 174 10.31 3.77 18.12
C LYS A 174 11.70 3.47 17.61
#